data_AF-L8LVP4-F1
#
_entry.id   AF-L8LVP4-F1
#
_cell.length_a   1.000
_cell.length_b   1.000
_cell.length_c   1.000
_cell.angle_alpha   90.00
_cell.angle_beta   90.00
_cell.angle_gamma   90.00
#
_symmetry.space_group_name_H-M   'P 1'
#
loop_
_entity.id
_entity.type
_entity.pdbx_description
1 polymer ?
#
loop_
_entity_poly.entity_id
_entity_poly.type
_entity_poly.pdbx_seq_one_letter_code
_entity_poly.pdbx_strand_id
1 'polypeptide(L)' 'MPDKIHLILHLGEKLDHLLIVMHRENQGWLFRLVDSEGKILQEQTGFKQAIAAEEQGKQWLSEYLYSL' A
#
# COMPACT_ATOMS: atom_id res chain seq x y z
N MET A 1 15.01 -3.53 1.37
CA MET A 1 14.94 -2.21 0.69
C MET A 1 14.24 -2.43 -0.63
N PRO A 2 13.24 -1.59 -0.98
CA PRO A 2 12.59 -1.68 -2.27
C PRO A 2 13.62 -1.48 -3.38
N ASP A 3 13.57 -2.33 -4.40
CA ASP A 3 14.41 -2.14 -5.57
C ASP A 3 13.70 -1.31 -6.66
N LYS A 4 12.36 -1.25 -6.61
CA LYS A 4 11.52 -0.35 -7.42
C LYS A 4 10.29 0.11 -6.64
N ILE A 5 9.88 1.35 -6.85
CA ILE A 5 8.61 1.90 -6.34
C ILE A 5 7.70 2.13 -7.54
N HIS A 6 6.46 1.66 -7.45
CA HIS A 6 5.43 1.89 -8.48
C HIS A 6 4.54 3.07 -8.12
N LEU A 7 4.03 3.08 -6.88
CA LEU A 7 3.12 4.12 -6.41
C LEU A 7 3.31 4.34 -4.91
N ILE A 8 3.25 5.60 -4.50
CA ILE A 8 3.07 6.00 -3.10
C ILE A 8 1.86 6.92 -3.05
N LEU A 9 0.92 6.61 -2.18
CA LEU A 9 -0.25 7.44 -1.90
C LEU A 9 -0.24 7.85 -0.43
N HIS A 10 -0.24 9.15 -0.18
CA HIS A 10 -0.42 9.71 1.16
C HIS A 10 -1.89 10.10 1.35
N LEU A 11 -2.50 9.49 2.35
CA LEU A 11 -3.85 9.77 2.81
C LEU A 11 -3.71 10.78 3.95
N GLY A 12 -4.22 12.00 3.76
CA GLY A 12 -3.98 13.12 4.68
C GLY A 12 -4.65 12.98 6.04
N GLU A 13 -4.66 14.07 6.82
CA GLU A 13 -5.09 14.15 8.22
C GLU A 13 -6.44 13.47 8.54
N LYS A 14 -7.40 13.50 7.61
CA LYS A 14 -8.72 12.86 7.82
C LYS A 14 -8.66 11.33 7.91
N LEU A 15 -7.54 10.74 7.52
CA LEU A 15 -7.28 9.31 7.48
C LEU A 15 -5.95 9.03 8.19
N ASP A 16 -5.70 9.71 9.30
CA ASP A 16 -4.57 9.46 10.22
C ASP A 16 -3.18 9.41 9.57
N HIS A 17 -2.97 10.19 8.50
CA HIS A 17 -1.68 10.25 7.78
C HIS A 17 -1.19 8.88 7.26
N LEU A 18 -2.12 8.02 6.84
CA LEU A 18 -1.78 6.72 6.29
C LEU A 18 -0.99 6.84 4.97
N LEU A 19 0.00 5.95 4.80
CA LEU A 19 0.76 5.79 3.58
C LEU A 19 0.46 4.43 2.96
N ILE A 20 0.03 4.43 1.70
CA ILE A 20 -0.03 3.22 0.88
C ILE A 20 1.19 3.23 -0.05
N VAL A 21 1.94 2.14 -0.03
CA VAL A 21 3.16 1.95 -0.82
C VAL A 21 3.03 0.68 -1.65
N MET A 22 3.13 0.82 -2.98
CA MET A 22 3.27 -0.30 -3.90
C MET A 22 4.69 -0.32 -4.42
N HIS A 23 5.43 -1.35 -4.06
CA HIS A 23 6.83 -1.45 -4.42
C HIS A 23 7.23 -2.90 -4.69
N ARG A 24 8.40 -3.06 -5.29
CA ARG A 24 9.01 -4.37 -5.51
C ARG A 24 10.02 -4.64 -4.42
N GLU A 25 10.00 -5.87 -3.91
CA GLU A 25 11.09 -6.43 -3.11
C GLU A 25 11.44 -7.80 -3.69
N ASN A 26 12.74 -8.03 -3.92
CA ASN A 26 13.24 -9.25 -4.55
C ASN A 26 12.54 -9.52 -5.91
N GLN A 27 11.83 -10.65 -6.02
CA GLN A 27 11.18 -11.08 -7.26
C GLN A 27 9.68 -10.73 -7.32
N GLY A 28 9.13 -10.02 -6.33
CA GLY A 28 7.69 -9.78 -6.22
C GLY A 28 7.33 -8.33 -5.97
N TRP A 29 6.19 -7.92 -6.52
CA TRP A 29 5.52 -6.69 -6.14
C TRP A 29 4.72 -6.93 -4.84
N LEU A 30 4.59 -5.87 -4.06
CA LEU A 30 3.87 -5.88 -2.81
C LEU A 30 3.08 -4.59 -2.62
N PHE A 31 2.00 -4.72 -1.85
CA PHE A 31 1.20 -3.64 -1.30
C PHE A 31 1.49 -3.55 0.19
N ARG A 32 1.75 -2.35 0.70
CA ARG A 32 1.98 -2.09 2.11
C ARG A 32 1.21 -0.84 2.55
N LEU A 33 0.50 -0.94 3.66
CA LEU A 33 -0.11 0.17 4.37
C LEU A 33 0.70 0.46 5.63
N VAL A 34 1.05 1.72 5.81
CA VAL A 34 1.89 2.20 6.91
C VAL A 34 1.18 3.37 7.57
N ASP A 35 1.19 3.43 8.91
CA ASP A 35 0.71 4.61 9.64
C ASP A 35 1.78 5.70 9.77
N SER A 36 1.40 6.80 10.43
CA SER A 36 2.27 7.96 10.65
C SER A 36 3.49 7.67 11.53
N GLU A 37 3.46 6.59 12.32
CA GLU A 37 4.59 6.13 13.14
C GLU A 37 5.52 5.19 12.37
N GLY A 38 5.20 4.86 11.12
CA GLY A 38 5.95 3.91 10.31
C GLY A 38 5.59 2.45 10.58
N LYS A 39 4.53 2.18 11.36
CA LYS A 39 4.08 0.83 11.65
C LYS A 39 3.28 0.28 10.47
N ILE A 40 3.60 -0.95 10.09
CA ILE A 40 2.90 -1.68 9.03
C ILE A 40 1.55 -2.15 9.58
N LEU A 41 0.47 -1.61 9.03
CA LEU A 41 -0.89 -2.01 9.39
C LEU A 41 -1.38 -3.18 8.52
N GLN A 42 -0.95 -3.21 7.26
CA GLN A 42 -1.27 -4.29 6.33
C GLN A 42 -0.17 -4.47 5.31
N GLU A 43 0.06 -5.72 4.92
CA GLU A 43 1.03 -6.06 3.88
C GLU A 43 0.54 -7.27 3.09
N GLN A 44 0.71 -7.21 1.78
CA GLN A 44 0.49 -8.36 0.90
C GLN A 44 1.58 -8.41 -0.14
N THR A 45 2.19 -9.59 -0.28
CA THR A 45 3.37 -9.80 -1.13
C THR A 45 3.06 -10.82 -2.23
N GLY A 46 3.99 -10.96 -3.18
CA GLY A 46 3.94 -12.01 -4.20
C GLY A 46 3.18 -11.65 -5.46
N PHE A 47 2.83 -10.38 -5.66
CA PHE A 47 2.22 -9.93 -6.91
C PHE A 47 3.23 -10.01 -8.05
N LYS A 48 2.83 -10.60 -9.18
CA LYS A 48 3.68 -10.71 -10.38
C LYS A 48 3.85 -9.36 -11.10
N GLN A 49 2.87 -8.47 -10.96
CA GLN A 49 2.81 -7.19 -11.67
C GLN A 49 2.50 -6.06 -10.69
N ALA A 50 3.06 -4.88 -10.96
CA ALA A 50 2.86 -3.70 -10.13
C ALA A 50 1.37 -3.29 -10.05
N ILE A 51 0.65 -3.41 -11.17
CA ILE A 51 -0.77 -3.08 -11.26
C ILE A 51 -1.63 -3.96 -10.34
N ALA A 52 -1.26 -5.23 -10.14
CA ALA A 52 -2.00 -6.11 -9.24
C ALA A 52 -1.84 -5.70 -7.77
N ALA A 53 -0.64 -5.25 -7.39
CA ALA A 53 -0.42 -4.65 -6.06
C ALA A 53 -1.18 -3.31 -5.91
N GLU A 54 -1.30 -2.54 -6.99
CA GLU A 54 -2.08 -1.31 -7.00
C GLU A 54 -3.58 -1.57 -6.86
N GLU A 55 -4.14 -2.53 -7.60
CA GLU A 55 -5.54 -2.96 -7.51
C GLU A 55 -5.87 -3.43 -6.09
N GLN A 56 -4.97 -4.17 -5.44
CA GLN A 56 -5.13 -4.55 -4.03
C GLN A 56 -5.22 -3.33 -3.11
N GLY A 57 -4.36 -2.32 -3.30
CA GLY A 57 -4.42 -1.11 -2.49
C GLY A 57 -5.65 -0.25 -2.74
N LYS A 58 -6.14 -0.21 -3.99
CA LYS A 58 -7.41 0.44 -4.33
C LYS A 58 -8.60 -0.27 -3.69
N GLN A 59 -8.60 -1.60 -3.70
CA GLN A 59 -9.64 -2.38 -3.03
C GLN A 59 -9.64 -2.09 -1.52
N TRP A 60 -8.47 -2.12 -0.88
CA TRP A 60 -8.34 -1.78 0.53
C TRP A 60 -8.88 -0.37 0.83
N LEU A 61 -8.49 0.63 0.03
CA LEU A 61 -8.94 2.00 0.22
C LEU A 61 -10.46 2.11 0.08
N SER A 62 -11.05 1.40 -0.88
CA SER A 62 -12.49 1.34 -1.07
C SER A 62 -13.18 0.77 0.17
N GLU A 63 -12.74 -0.39 0.66
CA GLU A 63 -13.30 -1.04 1.85
C GLU A 63 -13.16 -0.18 3.10
N TYR A 64 -12.00 0.45 3.30
CA TYR A 64 -11.74 1.35 4.42
C TYR A 64 -12.68 2.56 4.39
N LEU A 65 -12.80 3.25 3.24
CA LEU A 65 -13.67 4.42 3.11
C LEU A 65 -15.16 4.09 3.26
N TYR A 66 -15.60 2.88 2.88
CA TYR A 66 -16.98 2.43 3.12
C TYR A 66 -17.26 2.07 4.58
N SER A 67 -16.22 1.85 5.38
CA SER A 67 -16.34 1.48 6.80
C SER A 67 -16.34 2.67 7.77
N LEU A 68 -16.06 3.88 7.27
CA LEU A 68 -16.10 5.15 8.00
C LEU A 68 -17.51 5.75 8.02
#